data_AF-A0A444RK25-F1
#
_entry.id   AF-A0A444RK25-F1
#
_cell.length_a   1.000
_cell.length_b   1.000
_cell.length_c   1.000
_cell.angle_alpha   90.00
_cell.angle_beta   90.00
_cell.angle_gamma   90.00
#
_symmetry.space_group_name_H-M   'P 1'
#
loop_
_entity.id
_entity.type
_entity.pdbx_description
1 polymer ?
#
loop_
_entity_poly.entity_id
_entity_poly.type
_entity_poly.pdbx_seq_one_letter_code
_entity_poly.pdbx_strand_id
1 'polypeptide(L)'
;MSRPKEMETVVQSSANVEPANQRTTVIENQENDDATEGEASAAKAAGGGRTKRTTARGSAPPAKVGWLDNNSTLEALQEQMKEHNGLLKTALEAGQAQMAICESMHEDNRLLNQELRAVSDELRRVKDEFGAVKKEIGAIKDEIGTIKAELRTTEAQGVVEVQKMQERLDAVMAVVSGQSSPNPSYADIARTPPTSQPSNVRTVTSMNTTPSTFTDRLFCTIDASRVEETDKNKVNAGTVRTAVEKEIRTKKGDCSWKCKAVTVDPKNVSRVKIFWQGGPRRSG
;
A
#
# COMPACT_ATOMS: atom_id res chain seq x y z
N MET A 1 -30.36 57.51 -0.64
CA MET A 1 -29.45 57.24 -1.77
C MET A 1 -29.55 55.77 -2.13
N SER A 2 -29.44 55.50 -3.42
CA SER A 2 -29.95 54.40 -4.24
C SER A 2 -29.94 52.94 -3.76
N ARG A 3 -30.93 52.24 -4.33
CA ARG A 3 -31.33 50.83 -4.38
C ARG A 3 -30.24 49.80 -4.76
N PRO A 4 -30.52 48.49 -4.54
CA PRO A 4 -29.61 47.36 -4.76
C PRO A 4 -29.59 46.87 -6.22
N LYS A 5 -28.59 46.06 -6.60
CA LYS A 5 -28.57 45.29 -7.85
C LYS A 5 -28.62 43.78 -7.54
N GLU A 6 -29.71 43.17 -8.00
CA GLU A 6 -29.81 41.75 -8.34
C GLU A 6 -29.01 41.43 -9.63
N MET A 7 -29.05 40.15 -10.01
CA MET A 7 -28.76 39.56 -11.35
C MET A 7 -27.29 39.14 -11.50
N GLU A 8 -26.92 37.91 -11.88
CA GLU A 8 -27.62 36.89 -12.65
C GLU A 8 -26.87 35.55 -12.53
N THR A 9 -27.62 34.46 -12.40
CA THR A 9 -27.15 33.08 -12.57
C THR A 9 -26.84 32.80 -14.04
N VAL A 10 -25.60 32.40 -14.35
CA VAL A 10 -25.25 31.79 -15.65
C VAL A 10 -24.96 30.31 -15.42
N VAL A 11 -25.89 29.50 -15.92
CA VAL A 11 -25.78 28.06 -16.11
C VAL A 11 -24.79 27.82 -17.25
N GLN A 12 -23.68 27.13 -16.98
CA GLN A 12 -22.85 26.55 -18.03
C GLN A 12 -23.14 25.05 -18.14
N SER A 13 -24.03 24.73 -19.08
CA SER A 13 -24.25 23.41 -19.64
C SER A 13 -23.22 23.14 -20.74
N SER A 14 -22.26 22.25 -20.49
CA SER A 14 -21.43 21.65 -21.53
C SER A 14 -21.63 20.14 -21.52
N ALA A 15 -22.69 19.68 -22.17
CA ALA A 15 -22.83 18.31 -22.62
C ALA A 15 -22.19 18.21 -24.00
N ASN A 16 -20.99 17.62 -24.07
CA ASN A 16 -20.39 17.26 -25.35
C ASN A 16 -20.81 15.81 -25.64
N VAL A 17 -21.73 15.66 -26.59
CA VAL A 17 -22.16 14.37 -27.13
C VAL A 17 -21.33 14.11 -28.39
N GLU A 18 -20.56 13.04 -28.32
CA GLU A 18 -19.90 12.38 -29.44
C GLU A 18 -20.92 12.02 -30.55
N PRO A 19 -20.49 11.95 -31.82
CA PRO A 19 -20.69 10.65 -32.45
C PRO A 19 -19.47 10.14 -33.19
N ALA A 20 -19.37 8.82 -33.11
CA ALA A 20 -18.37 7.97 -33.68
C ALA A 20 -18.31 7.98 -35.22
N ASN A 21 -17.15 7.51 -35.68
CA ASN A 21 -16.92 6.69 -36.87
C ASN A 21 -16.68 7.44 -38.18
N GLN A 22 -15.40 7.53 -38.56
CA GLN A 22 -14.98 7.04 -39.87
C GLN A 22 -13.50 6.66 -39.90
N ARG A 23 -13.28 5.53 -40.55
CA ARG A 23 -12.07 4.75 -40.72
C ARG A 23 -11.34 5.27 -41.96
N THR A 24 -10.09 5.73 -41.83
CA THR A 24 -9.17 5.82 -42.98
C THR A 24 -7.73 5.73 -42.49
N THR A 25 -7.07 4.66 -42.94
CA THR A 25 -5.64 4.41 -42.86
C THR A 25 -4.90 5.37 -43.79
N VAL A 26 -3.99 6.18 -43.25
CA VAL A 26 -2.91 6.82 -44.02
C VAL A 26 -1.62 6.54 -43.25
N ILE A 27 -0.78 5.70 -43.82
CA ILE A 27 0.59 5.47 -43.36
C ILE A 27 1.40 6.61 -43.94
N GLU A 28 1.82 7.56 -43.11
CA GLU A 28 2.86 8.52 -43.45
C GLU A 28 4.21 7.82 -43.37
N ASN A 29 4.88 7.69 -44.51
CA ASN A 29 6.31 7.37 -44.56
C ASN A 29 7.07 8.65 -44.21
N GLN A 30 7.63 8.72 -43.01
CA GLN A 30 8.58 9.76 -42.63
C GLN A 30 9.98 9.33 -43.10
N GLU A 31 10.51 10.02 -44.10
CA GLU A 31 11.95 10.06 -44.42
C GLU A 31 12.73 10.48 -43.17
N ASN A 32 13.69 9.65 -42.76
CA ASN A 32 14.77 10.06 -41.87
C ASN A 32 16.07 9.87 -42.65
N ASP A 33 16.55 10.97 -43.22
CA ASP A 33 17.94 11.13 -43.62
C ASP A 33 18.78 11.45 -42.39
N ASP A 34 19.73 10.59 -42.03
CA ASP A 34 20.98 11.06 -41.43
C ASP A 34 22.15 10.12 -41.80
N ALA A 35 23.20 10.73 -42.34
CA ALA A 35 24.48 10.11 -42.69
C ALA A 35 25.29 9.91 -41.38
N THR A 36 26.16 8.94 -41.15
CA THR A 36 27.45 8.59 -41.79
C THR A 36 28.02 7.49 -40.87
N GLU A 37 28.77 6.47 -41.30
CA GLU A 37 30.25 6.47 -41.27
C GLU A 37 30.78 5.10 -41.76
N GLY A 38 31.91 5.16 -42.48
CA GLY A 38 33.02 4.18 -42.47
C GLY A 38 32.84 2.84 -43.21
N GLU A 39 33.78 2.29 -43.98
CA GLU A 39 35.11 2.68 -44.45
C GLU A 39 35.36 1.85 -45.72
N ALA A 40 35.73 2.49 -46.83
CA ALA A 40 36.24 1.82 -48.01
C ALA A 40 37.77 1.85 -47.98
N SER A 41 38.40 0.69 -47.79
CA SER A 41 39.86 0.56 -47.89
C SER A 41 40.25 0.21 -49.33
N ALA A 42 40.72 1.23 -50.07
CA ALA A 42 41.44 1.07 -51.32
C ALA A 42 42.94 1.25 -51.06
N ALA A 43 43.71 0.17 -51.16
CA ALA A 43 45.16 0.22 -51.17
C ALA A 43 45.72 0.03 -52.60
N LYS A 44 46.82 0.73 -52.84
CA LYS A 44 47.36 1.19 -54.12
C LYS A 44 48.69 0.49 -54.44
N ALA A 45 49.10 0.58 -55.71
CA ALA A 45 50.48 0.49 -56.22
C ALA A 45 51.12 -0.91 -56.28
N ALA A 46 52.07 -1.24 -57.14
CA ALA A 46 52.68 -0.67 -58.35
C ALA A 46 53.64 -1.77 -58.88
N GLY A 47 54.01 -1.75 -60.16
CA GLY A 47 55.08 -2.64 -60.64
C GLY A 47 55.32 -2.53 -62.13
N GLY A 48 56.21 -1.62 -62.53
CA GLY A 48 56.66 -1.49 -63.90
C GLY A 48 57.52 -2.66 -64.35
N GLY A 49 57.30 -3.11 -65.59
CA GLY A 49 58.14 -4.10 -66.27
C GLY A 49 58.37 -3.67 -67.72
N ARG A 50 59.52 -3.05 -67.96
CA ARG A 50 60.04 -2.68 -69.28
C ARG A 50 60.64 -3.92 -69.94
N THR A 51 60.06 -4.42 -71.03
CA THR A 51 60.71 -5.42 -71.91
C THR A 51 60.61 -5.03 -73.39
N LYS A 52 61.71 -5.31 -74.08
CA LYS A 52 62.18 -4.67 -75.31
C LYS A 52 61.35 -5.06 -76.53
N ARG A 53 61.11 -4.09 -77.41
CA ARG A 53 60.71 -4.29 -78.81
C ARG A 53 61.93 -4.74 -79.60
N THR A 54 61.92 -5.98 -80.10
CA THR A 54 62.82 -6.44 -81.17
C THR A 54 62.00 -7.14 -82.25
N THR A 55 62.42 -6.88 -83.48
CA THR A 55 61.85 -7.21 -84.78
C THR A 55 61.72 -8.70 -85.07
N ALA A 56 60.65 -9.12 -85.75
CA ALA A 56 60.73 -10.01 -86.92
C ALA A 56 59.40 -10.08 -87.65
N ARG A 57 59.46 -9.71 -88.94
CA ARG A 57 58.47 -9.98 -89.98
C ARG A 57 58.31 -11.51 -90.10
N GLY A 58 57.11 -12.02 -89.86
CA GLY A 58 56.76 -13.42 -90.08
C GLY A 58 55.31 -13.48 -90.54
N SER A 59 55.10 -14.00 -91.75
CA SER A 59 53.83 -14.08 -92.45
C SER A 59 52.70 -14.69 -91.62
N ALA A 60 51.52 -14.07 -91.69
CA ALA A 60 50.28 -14.64 -91.21
C ALA A 60 50.03 -16.02 -91.85
N PRO A 61 49.77 -17.08 -91.07
CA PRO A 61 49.08 -18.25 -91.60
C PRO A 61 47.58 -17.93 -91.71
N PRO A 62 46.85 -18.51 -92.67
CA PRO A 62 45.44 -18.21 -92.87
C PRO A 62 44.66 -18.61 -91.61
N ALA A 63 43.76 -17.72 -91.17
CA ALA A 63 42.84 -18.01 -90.09
C ALA A 63 42.07 -19.29 -90.43
N LYS A 64 42.36 -20.38 -89.71
CA LYS A 64 41.44 -21.52 -89.64
C LYS A 64 40.18 -20.97 -88.98
N VAL A 65 39.13 -20.80 -89.77
CA VAL A 65 37.76 -20.66 -89.27
C VAL A 65 37.49 -21.94 -88.48
N GLY A 66 37.67 -21.86 -87.16
CA GLY A 66 37.33 -22.93 -86.25
C GLY A 66 35.83 -23.14 -86.34
N TRP A 67 35.43 -24.32 -86.79
CA TRP A 67 34.06 -24.77 -86.71
C TRP A 67 33.57 -24.54 -85.28
N LEU A 68 32.47 -23.79 -85.11
CA LEU A 68 31.86 -23.60 -83.79
C LEU A 68 31.60 -24.97 -83.18
N ASP A 69 32.24 -25.25 -82.04
CA ASP A 69 32.03 -26.49 -81.29
C ASP A 69 30.66 -26.43 -80.61
N ASN A 70 29.62 -26.69 -81.39
CA ASN A 70 28.23 -26.63 -80.96
C ASN A 70 27.94 -27.62 -79.81
N ASN A 71 28.72 -28.71 -79.70
CA ASN A 71 28.54 -29.70 -78.64
C ASN A 71 28.96 -29.12 -77.27
N SER A 72 30.08 -28.40 -77.22
CA SER A 72 30.52 -27.70 -76.00
C SER A 72 29.53 -26.61 -75.55
N THR A 73 28.89 -25.91 -76.50
CA THR A 73 27.87 -24.89 -76.16
C THR A 73 26.58 -25.49 -75.59
N LEU A 74 26.19 -26.68 -76.06
CA LEU A 74 25.02 -27.40 -75.56
C LEU A 74 25.26 -27.92 -74.13
N GLU A 75 26.44 -28.47 -73.87
CA GLU A 75 26.83 -28.95 -72.53
C GLU A 75 26.90 -27.80 -71.53
N ALA A 76 27.43 -26.64 -71.91
CA ALA A 76 27.44 -25.44 -71.08
C ALA A 76 26.02 -24.94 -70.74
N LEU A 77 25.11 -24.95 -71.72
CA LEU A 77 23.71 -24.57 -71.50
C LEU A 77 23.01 -25.55 -70.55
N GLN A 78 23.28 -26.85 -70.71
CA GLN A 78 22.72 -27.89 -69.84
C GLN A 78 23.22 -27.76 -68.41
N GLU A 79 24.50 -27.45 -68.22
CA GLU A 79 25.07 -27.23 -66.89
C GLU A 79 24.51 -25.95 -66.24
N GLN A 80 24.39 -24.86 -66.99
CA GLN A 80 23.70 -23.64 -66.54
C GLN A 80 22.25 -23.91 -66.14
N MET A 81 21.52 -24.75 -66.89
CA MET A 81 20.15 -25.13 -66.54
C MET A 81 20.08 -25.90 -65.22
N LYS A 82 21.04 -26.81 -64.97
CA LYS A 82 21.14 -27.53 -63.69
C LYS A 82 21.47 -26.58 -62.54
N GLU A 83 22.42 -25.67 -62.74
CA GLU A 83 22.79 -24.65 -61.74
C GLU A 83 21.60 -23.75 -61.41
N HIS A 84 20.90 -23.23 -62.42
CA HIS A 84 19.69 -22.42 -62.24
C HIS A 84 18.59 -23.20 -61.50
N ASN A 85 18.40 -24.48 -61.82
CA ASN A 85 17.41 -25.32 -61.13
C ASN A 85 17.80 -25.58 -59.66
N GLY A 86 19.10 -25.74 -59.38
CA GLY A 86 19.64 -25.83 -58.02
C GLY A 86 19.39 -24.54 -57.23
N LEU A 87 19.71 -23.38 -57.82
CA LEU A 87 19.45 -22.08 -57.21
C LEU A 87 17.97 -21.86 -56.93
N LEU A 88 17.08 -22.19 -57.88
CA LEU A 88 15.63 -22.10 -57.69
C LEU A 88 15.15 -22.97 -56.53
N LYS A 89 15.67 -24.20 -56.41
CA LYS A 89 15.35 -25.09 -55.30
C LYS A 89 15.79 -24.49 -53.96
N THR A 90 17.02 -23.97 -53.87
CA THR A 90 17.51 -23.33 -52.64
C THR A 90 16.72 -22.07 -52.28
N ALA A 91 16.32 -21.27 -53.27
CA ALA A 91 15.50 -20.09 -53.07
C ALA A 91 14.09 -20.44 -52.58
N LEU A 92 13.50 -21.53 -53.09
CA LEU A 92 12.22 -22.04 -52.63
C LEU A 92 12.29 -22.50 -51.16
N GLU A 93 13.32 -23.28 -50.81
CA GLU A 93 13.54 -23.75 -49.43
C GLU A 93 13.77 -22.58 -48.48
N ALA A 94 14.57 -21.58 -48.87
CA ALA A 94 14.78 -20.36 -48.11
C ALA A 94 13.47 -19.56 -47.93
N GLY A 95 12.65 -19.44 -48.97
CA GLY A 95 11.35 -18.78 -48.91
C GLY A 95 10.37 -19.48 -47.97
N GLN A 96 10.35 -20.81 -47.96
CA GLN A 96 9.55 -21.60 -47.02
C GLN A 96 10.02 -21.41 -45.57
N ALA A 97 11.33 -21.43 -45.33
CA ALA A 97 11.89 -21.15 -44.01
C ALA A 97 11.53 -19.73 -43.52
N GLN A 98 11.58 -18.74 -44.41
CA GLN A 98 11.20 -17.37 -44.08
C GLN A 98 9.70 -17.23 -43.79
N MET A 99 8.84 -17.96 -44.50
CA MET A 99 7.40 -18.00 -44.23
C MET A 99 7.10 -18.54 -42.83
N ALA A 100 7.76 -19.63 -42.42
CA ALA A 100 7.60 -20.19 -41.08
C ALA A 100 8.03 -19.19 -39.97
N ILE A 101 9.11 -18.44 -40.21
CA ILE A 101 9.56 -17.38 -39.28
C ILE A 101 8.51 -16.25 -39.20
N CYS A 102 7.97 -15.81 -40.33
CA CYS A 102 6.92 -14.80 -40.36
C CYS A 102 5.67 -15.26 -39.60
N GLU A 103 5.23 -16.50 -39.78
CA GLU A 103 4.10 -17.08 -39.05
C GLU A 103 4.33 -17.10 -37.54
N SER A 104 5.51 -17.55 -37.11
CA SER A 104 5.88 -17.53 -35.68
C SER A 104 5.85 -16.11 -35.12
N MET A 105 6.47 -15.16 -35.83
CA MET A 105 6.50 -13.75 -35.40
C MET A 105 5.10 -13.13 -35.35
N HIS A 106 4.21 -13.50 -36.26
CA HIS A 106 2.82 -13.04 -36.22
C HIS A 106 2.08 -13.60 -35.01
N GLU A 107 2.31 -14.86 -34.63
CA GLU A 107 1.70 -15.44 -33.42
C GLU A 107 2.25 -14.79 -32.15
N ASP A 108 3.55 -14.55 -32.06
CA ASP A 108 4.14 -13.84 -30.91
C ASP A 108 3.56 -12.42 -30.77
N ASN A 109 3.41 -11.70 -31.90
CA ASN A 109 2.72 -10.40 -31.89
C ASN A 109 1.26 -10.53 -31.46
N ARG A 110 0.56 -11.60 -31.87
CA ARG A 110 -0.82 -11.85 -31.47
C ARG A 110 -0.93 -12.10 -29.96
N LEU A 111 0.00 -12.85 -29.39
CA LEU A 111 0.08 -13.16 -27.95
C LEU A 111 0.45 -11.91 -27.15
N LEU A 112 1.48 -11.17 -27.56
CA LEU A 112 1.90 -9.93 -26.91
C LEU A 112 0.76 -8.90 -26.87
N ASN A 113 -0.02 -8.79 -27.95
CA ASN A 113 -1.19 -7.93 -27.99
C ASN A 113 -2.31 -8.39 -27.05
N GLN A 114 -2.48 -9.70 -26.81
CA GLN A 114 -3.43 -10.21 -25.83
C GLN A 114 -2.98 -9.92 -24.40
N GLU A 115 -1.70 -10.15 -24.09
CA GLU A 115 -1.14 -9.83 -22.78
C GLU A 115 -1.24 -8.34 -22.47
N LEU A 116 -0.92 -7.48 -23.44
CA LEU A 116 -1.07 -6.03 -23.30
C LEU A 116 -2.52 -5.62 -23.00
N ARG A 117 -3.51 -6.26 -23.65
CA ARG A 117 -4.93 -6.03 -23.36
C ARG A 117 -5.29 -6.50 -21.96
N ALA A 118 -4.83 -7.69 -21.54
CA ALA A 118 -5.09 -8.22 -20.21
C ALA A 118 -4.54 -7.29 -19.12
N VAL A 119 -3.30 -6.82 -19.26
CA VAL A 119 -2.68 -5.86 -18.35
C VAL A 119 -3.46 -4.54 -18.32
N SER A 120 -3.91 -4.05 -19.48
CA SER A 120 -4.73 -2.84 -19.56
C SER A 120 -6.06 -2.98 -18.80
N ASP A 121 -6.71 -4.14 -18.91
CA ASP A 121 -7.92 -4.46 -18.15
C ASP A 121 -7.68 -4.55 -16.64
N GLU A 122 -6.56 -5.15 -16.22
CA GLU A 122 -6.18 -5.18 -14.80
C GLU A 122 -5.92 -3.78 -14.26
N LEU A 123 -5.20 -2.93 -14.99
CA LEU A 123 -4.97 -1.53 -14.61
C LEU A 123 -6.29 -0.75 -14.48
N ARG A 124 -7.26 -1.00 -15.35
CA ARG A 124 -8.59 -0.42 -15.24
C ARG A 124 -9.31 -0.89 -13.98
N ARG A 125 -9.29 -2.19 -13.66
CA ARG A 125 -9.88 -2.73 -12.42
C ARG A 125 -9.26 -2.10 -11.17
N VAL A 126 -7.93 -2.02 -11.11
CA VAL A 126 -7.22 -1.40 -9.98
C VAL A 126 -7.61 0.08 -9.83
N LYS A 127 -7.77 0.80 -10.95
CA LYS A 127 -8.24 2.20 -10.93
C LYS A 127 -9.66 2.32 -10.37
N ASP A 128 -10.55 1.41 -10.76
CA ASP A 128 -11.94 1.39 -10.29
C ASP A 128 -11.99 1.09 -8.77
N GLU A 129 -11.23 0.10 -8.30
CA GLU A 129 -11.09 -0.23 -6.88
C GLU A 129 -10.51 0.92 -6.07
N PHE A 130 -9.46 1.58 -6.57
CA PHE A 130 -8.92 2.77 -5.93
C PHE A 130 -9.95 3.91 -5.84
N GLY A 131 -10.79 4.06 -6.87
CA GLY A 131 -11.92 4.98 -6.87
C GLY A 131 -12.97 4.65 -5.80
N ALA A 132 -13.26 3.37 -5.59
CA ALA A 132 -14.16 2.91 -4.53
C ALA A 132 -13.58 3.17 -3.13
N VAL A 133 -12.32 2.78 -2.90
CA VAL A 133 -11.62 3.04 -1.63
C VAL A 133 -11.58 4.54 -1.30
N LYS A 134 -11.35 5.40 -2.30
CA LYS A 134 -11.37 6.85 -2.12
C LYS A 134 -12.74 7.37 -1.65
N LYS A 135 -13.85 6.79 -2.15
CA LYS A 135 -15.20 7.12 -1.70
C LYS A 135 -15.45 6.66 -0.27
N GLU A 136 -15.03 5.44 0.08
CA GLU A 136 -15.14 4.91 1.44
C GLU A 136 -14.35 5.74 2.45
N ILE A 137 -13.12 6.15 2.10
CA ILE A 137 -12.32 7.08 2.92
C ILE A 137 -13.05 8.43 3.10
N GLY A 138 -13.74 8.90 2.07
CA GLY A 138 -14.61 10.09 2.16
C GLY A 138 -15.73 9.90 3.17
N ALA A 139 -16.49 8.81 3.07
CA ALA A 139 -17.57 8.49 3.99
C ALA A 139 -17.07 8.35 5.44
N ILE A 140 -15.96 7.63 5.67
CA ILE A 140 -15.34 7.49 6.99
C ILE A 140 -14.94 8.85 7.55
N LYS A 141 -14.40 9.76 6.73
CA LYS A 141 -14.04 11.11 7.17
C LYS A 141 -15.29 11.88 7.63
N ASP A 142 -16.39 11.77 6.91
CA ASP A 142 -17.65 12.43 7.25
C ASP A 142 -18.24 11.85 8.55
N GLU A 143 -18.23 10.53 8.71
CA GLU A 143 -18.64 9.85 9.95
C GLU A 143 -17.80 10.27 11.15
N ILE A 144 -16.47 10.36 11.00
CA ILE A 144 -15.57 10.88 12.04
C ILE A 144 -15.92 12.34 12.37
N GLY A 145 -16.30 13.14 11.38
CA GLY A 145 -16.79 14.51 11.56
C GLY A 145 -18.05 14.55 12.44
N THR A 146 -19.02 13.71 12.12
CA THR A 146 -20.28 13.57 12.86
C THR A 146 -20.04 13.11 14.30
N ILE A 147 -19.27 12.04 14.51
CA ILE A 147 -18.93 11.51 15.84
C ILE A 147 -18.22 12.60 16.67
N LYS A 148 -17.32 13.37 16.06
CA LYS A 148 -16.64 14.47 16.75
C LYS A 148 -17.61 15.59 17.16
N ALA A 149 -18.64 15.87 16.37
CA ALA A 149 -19.67 16.83 16.74
C ALA A 149 -20.53 16.31 17.90
N GLU A 150 -20.99 15.05 17.82
CA GLU A 150 -21.76 14.40 18.88
C GLU A 150 -20.97 14.33 20.20
N LEU A 151 -19.68 14.02 20.15
CA LEU A 151 -18.81 14.03 21.32
C LEU A 151 -18.75 15.41 22.00
N ARG A 152 -18.66 16.49 21.22
CA ARG A 152 -18.70 17.85 21.79
C ARG A 152 -20.05 18.18 22.41
N THR A 153 -21.15 17.73 21.81
CA THR A 153 -22.48 17.96 22.37
C THR A 153 -22.68 17.19 23.67
N THR A 154 -22.21 15.95 23.76
CA THR A 154 -22.29 15.13 24.97
C THR A 154 -21.36 15.65 26.07
N GLU A 155 -20.17 16.15 25.71
CA GLU A 155 -19.28 16.84 26.64
C GLU A 155 -19.95 18.09 27.22
N ALA A 156 -20.54 18.95 26.38
CA ALA A 156 -21.25 20.15 26.82
C ALA A 156 -22.46 19.82 27.70
N GLN A 157 -23.27 18.81 27.33
CA GLN A 157 -24.39 18.33 28.15
C GLN A 157 -23.89 17.78 29.50
N GLY A 158 -22.78 17.04 29.52
CA GLY A 158 -22.17 16.52 30.73
C GLY A 158 -21.73 17.64 31.68
N VAL A 159 -21.12 18.71 31.16
CA VAL A 159 -20.75 19.90 31.97
C VAL A 159 -21.99 20.54 32.60
N VAL A 160 -23.07 20.72 31.83
CA VAL A 160 -24.32 21.31 32.33
C VAL A 160 -24.94 20.45 33.43
N GLU A 161 -25.03 19.13 33.25
CA GLU A 161 -25.61 18.24 34.26
C GLU A 161 -24.75 18.16 35.53
N VAL A 162 -23.42 18.17 35.41
CA VAL A 162 -22.53 18.25 36.58
C VAL A 162 -22.73 19.57 37.33
N GLN A 163 -22.82 20.70 36.63
CA GLN A 163 -23.06 22.00 37.25
C GLN A 163 -24.41 22.03 37.98
N LYS A 164 -25.47 21.53 37.34
CA LYS A 164 -26.79 21.40 37.96
C LYS A 164 -26.79 20.48 39.18
N MET A 165 -26.06 19.36 39.15
CA MET A 165 -25.91 18.49 40.31
C MET A 165 -25.15 19.18 41.45
N GLN A 166 -24.12 19.97 41.14
CA GLN A 166 -23.41 20.79 42.12
C GLN A 166 -24.34 21.82 42.78
N GLU A 167 -25.13 22.55 41.99
CA GLU A 167 -26.11 23.52 42.51
C GLU A 167 -27.14 22.84 43.45
N ARG A 168 -27.64 21.66 43.08
CA ARG A 168 -28.55 20.89 43.95
C ARG A 168 -27.87 20.43 45.24
N LEU A 169 -26.60 20.03 45.17
CA LEU A 169 -25.81 19.65 46.35
C LEU A 169 -25.60 20.85 47.28
N ASP A 170 -25.25 22.01 46.73
CA ASP A 170 -25.08 23.26 47.48
C ASP A 170 -26.40 23.70 48.14
N ALA A 171 -27.53 23.57 47.43
CA ALA A 171 -28.86 23.84 47.99
C ALA A 171 -29.20 22.91 49.17
N VAL A 172 -28.91 21.61 49.07
CA VAL A 172 -29.09 20.65 50.18
C VAL A 172 -28.18 21.03 51.35
N MET A 173 -26.93 21.38 51.08
CA MET A 173 -25.95 21.78 52.10
C MET A 173 -26.37 23.06 52.84
N ALA A 174 -26.98 24.02 52.12
CA ALA A 174 -27.55 25.23 52.71
C ALA A 174 -28.74 24.91 53.64
N VAL A 175 -29.63 23.98 53.25
CA VAL A 175 -30.73 23.51 54.11
C VAL A 175 -30.19 22.79 55.35
N VAL A 176 -29.18 21.93 55.21
CA VAL A 176 -28.55 21.23 56.35
C VAL A 176 -27.85 22.20 57.30
N SER A 177 -27.18 23.23 56.78
CA SER A 177 -26.54 24.27 57.61
C SER A 177 -27.57 25.20 58.29
N GLY A 178 -28.69 25.48 57.62
CA GLY A 178 -29.84 26.19 58.19
C GLY A 178 -30.64 25.38 59.21
N GLN A 179 -30.57 24.05 59.15
CA GLN A 179 -31.05 23.12 60.17
C GLN A 179 -30.01 22.84 61.26
N SER A 180 -29.12 23.80 61.56
CA SER A 180 -28.38 23.83 62.83
C SER A 180 -29.32 24.11 64.01
N SER A 181 -30.33 23.26 64.22
CA SER A 181 -30.58 22.79 65.57
C SER A 181 -29.26 22.23 66.09
N PRO A 182 -28.86 22.54 67.33
CA PRO A 182 -27.52 22.20 67.82
C PRO A 182 -27.31 20.70 67.60
N ASN A 183 -26.20 20.33 66.97
CA ASN A 183 -25.70 18.96 67.11
C ASN A 183 -25.84 18.61 68.60
N PRO A 184 -26.64 17.60 68.99
CA PRO A 184 -26.78 17.25 70.39
C PRO A 184 -25.37 17.04 70.91
N SER A 185 -24.96 17.88 71.85
CA SER A 185 -23.69 17.69 72.50
C SER A 185 -23.71 16.29 73.11
N TYR A 186 -22.57 15.63 73.25
CA TYR A 186 -22.51 14.33 73.94
C TYR A 186 -23.24 14.37 75.31
N ALA A 187 -23.31 15.56 75.93
CA ALA A 187 -24.10 15.85 77.12
C ALA A 187 -25.63 15.70 76.95
N ASP A 188 -26.20 15.98 75.79
CA ASP A 188 -27.64 15.89 75.53
C ASP A 188 -28.11 14.45 75.29
N ILE A 189 -27.24 13.61 74.71
CA ILE A 189 -27.48 12.16 74.52
C ILE A 189 -27.37 11.40 75.85
N ALA A 190 -26.49 11.84 76.75
CA ALA A 190 -26.32 11.22 78.07
C ALA A 190 -27.44 11.58 79.07
N ARG A 191 -28.33 12.53 78.73
CA ARG A 191 -29.39 13.04 79.61
C ARG A 191 -30.79 12.58 79.22
N THR A 192 -30.97 11.90 78.09
CA THR A 192 -32.27 11.34 77.70
C THR A 192 -32.57 10.07 78.51
N PRO A 193 -33.74 9.99 79.19
CA PRO A 193 -34.18 8.76 79.88
C PRO A 193 -34.36 7.60 78.89
N PRO A 194 -34.13 6.33 79.28
CA PRO A 194 -34.03 5.19 78.37
C PRO A 194 -35.36 4.70 77.74
N THR A 195 -36.39 5.54 77.62
CA THR A 195 -37.75 5.09 77.23
C THR A 195 -38.28 5.60 75.89
N SER A 196 -37.44 6.15 75.01
CA SER A 196 -37.86 6.46 73.64
C SER A 196 -36.93 5.83 72.61
N GLN A 197 -37.46 4.84 71.91
CA GLN A 197 -36.85 4.12 70.80
C GLN A 197 -36.69 5.08 69.58
N PRO A 198 -35.47 5.37 69.10
CA PRO A 198 -35.30 6.09 67.85
C PRO A 198 -35.23 5.10 66.69
N SER A 199 -36.24 5.17 65.82
CA SER A 199 -36.39 4.37 64.61
C SER A 199 -35.49 4.87 63.47
N ASN A 200 -34.17 4.92 63.65
CA ASN A 200 -33.26 5.34 62.57
C ASN A 200 -31.78 5.02 62.85
N VAL A 201 -31.44 3.75 63.06
CA VAL A 201 -30.04 3.31 62.94
C VAL A 201 -29.78 2.89 61.50
N ARG A 202 -29.24 3.80 60.69
CA ARG A 202 -28.62 3.41 59.40
C ARG A 202 -27.28 2.74 59.73
N THR A 203 -27.25 1.42 59.59
CA THR A 203 -26.03 0.61 59.53
C THR A 203 -25.14 1.14 58.41
N VAL A 204 -24.12 1.92 58.75
CA VAL A 204 -22.99 2.21 57.87
C VAL A 204 -21.89 1.20 58.17
N THR A 205 -21.91 0.12 57.39
CA THR A 205 -20.84 -0.87 57.32
C THR A 205 -19.58 -0.19 56.77
N SER A 206 -18.59 0.03 57.65
CA SER A 206 -17.29 0.60 57.28
C SER A 206 -16.45 -0.46 56.55
N MET A 207 -16.42 -0.37 55.21
CA MET A 207 -15.37 -0.98 54.39
C MET A 207 -14.19 -0.02 54.27
N ASN A 208 -13.39 0.06 55.33
CA ASN A 208 -12.13 0.80 55.32
C ASN A 208 -10.96 -0.18 55.30
N THR A 209 -10.55 -0.64 54.12
CA THR A 209 -9.22 -1.26 53.97
C THR A 209 -8.17 -0.17 53.95
N THR A 210 -7.39 -0.08 55.03
CA THR A 210 -6.18 0.72 55.17
C THR A 210 -5.16 0.38 54.06
N PRO A 211 -4.66 1.32 53.24
CA PRO A 211 -3.49 1.06 52.42
C PRO A 211 -2.24 1.14 53.30
N SER A 212 -1.64 -0.01 53.59
CA SER A 212 -0.39 -0.10 54.34
C SER A 212 0.80 0.34 53.47
N THR A 213 1.45 1.41 53.91
CA THR A 213 2.76 1.90 53.46
C THR A 213 3.86 1.00 54.01
N PHE A 214 4.29 -0.04 53.27
CA PHE A 214 5.67 -0.54 53.30
C PHE A 214 5.97 -1.50 52.12
N THR A 215 6.12 -0.94 50.93
CA THR A 215 7.19 -1.22 49.94
C THR A 215 6.75 -0.66 48.60
N ASP A 216 7.53 0.29 48.10
CA ASP A 216 7.45 0.89 46.78
C ASP A 216 7.66 -0.19 45.70
N ARG A 217 6.61 -0.97 45.43
CA ARG A 217 6.60 -2.05 44.44
C ARG A 217 5.28 -1.96 43.70
N LEU A 218 5.30 -1.21 42.60
CA LEU A 218 4.17 -1.08 41.72
C LEU A 218 3.85 -2.46 41.12
N PHE A 219 2.62 -2.94 41.34
CA PHE A 219 2.12 -4.21 40.82
C PHE A 219 0.71 -4.07 40.25
N CYS A 220 0.37 -4.96 39.32
CA CYS A 220 -0.94 -5.07 38.68
C CYS A 220 -1.36 -6.52 38.78
N THR A 221 -2.66 -6.74 39.01
CA THR A 221 -3.25 -8.07 38.92
C THR A 221 -4.04 -8.17 37.63
N ILE A 222 -3.71 -9.17 36.83
CA ILE A 222 -4.38 -9.51 35.58
C ILE A 222 -5.26 -10.72 35.87
N ASP A 223 -6.55 -10.59 35.59
CA ASP A 223 -7.51 -11.68 35.71
C ASP A 223 -7.77 -12.32 34.34
N ALA A 224 -7.32 -13.56 34.17
CA ALA A 224 -7.52 -14.38 32.99
C ALA A 224 -8.74 -15.32 33.13
N SER A 225 -9.61 -15.13 34.13
CA SER A 225 -10.82 -15.95 34.33
C SER A 225 -11.80 -15.90 33.16
N ARG A 226 -11.75 -14.82 32.38
CA ARG A 226 -12.62 -14.56 31.21
C ARG A 226 -12.04 -15.06 29.89
N VAL A 227 -10.91 -15.76 29.91
CA VAL A 227 -10.30 -16.33 28.70
C VAL A 227 -11.03 -17.62 28.33
N GLU A 228 -11.36 -17.77 27.04
CA GLU A 228 -12.00 -18.95 26.47
C GLU A 228 -11.22 -20.23 26.78
N GLU A 229 -11.92 -21.34 27.04
CA GLU A 229 -11.32 -22.62 27.49
C GLU A 229 -10.21 -23.12 26.55
N THR A 230 -10.36 -22.88 25.25
CA THR A 230 -9.39 -23.23 24.20
C THR A 230 -8.06 -22.48 24.33
N ASP A 231 -8.07 -21.29 24.93
CA ASP A 231 -6.93 -20.39 25.03
C ASP A 231 -6.38 -20.24 26.46
N LYS A 232 -7.04 -20.82 27.47
CA LYS A 232 -6.57 -20.82 28.87
C LYS A 232 -5.16 -21.39 29.02
N ASN A 233 -4.83 -22.44 28.26
CA ASN A 233 -3.50 -23.05 28.27
C ASN A 233 -2.40 -22.15 27.68
N LYS A 234 -2.78 -21.12 26.90
CA LYS A 234 -1.86 -20.15 26.28
C LYS A 234 -1.56 -18.97 27.20
N VAL A 235 -2.45 -18.64 28.13
CA VAL A 235 -2.31 -17.51 29.06
C VAL A 235 -1.57 -17.97 30.31
N ASN A 236 -0.24 -18.08 30.18
CA ASN A 236 0.65 -18.34 31.30
C ASN A 236 1.41 -17.07 31.72
N ALA A 237 2.08 -17.12 32.87
CA ALA A 237 2.86 -15.99 33.39
C ALA A 237 3.94 -15.49 32.41
N GLY A 238 4.49 -16.38 31.57
CA GLY A 238 5.46 -16.04 30.53
C GLY A 238 4.82 -15.27 29.37
N THR A 239 3.68 -15.74 28.86
CA THR A 239 2.91 -15.06 27.80
C THR A 239 2.48 -13.67 28.24
N VAL A 240 1.97 -13.55 29.47
CA VAL A 240 1.58 -12.27 30.07
C VAL A 240 2.78 -11.33 30.18
N ARG A 241 3.94 -11.81 30.63
CA ARG A 241 5.17 -11.00 30.65
C ARG A 241 5.50 -10.49 29.25
N THR A 242 5.63 -11.38 28.28
CA THR A 242 6.04 -11.03 26.91
C THR A 242 5.09 -10.03 26.26
N ALA A 243 3.78 -10.21 26.43
CA ALA A 243 2.76 -9.31 25.91
C ALA A 243 2.89 -7.90 26.50
N VAL A 244 2.99 -7.79 27.83
CA VAL A 244 3.13 -6.50 28.52
C VAL A 244 4.44 -5.82 28.15
N GLU A 245 5.57 -6.54 28.14
CA GLU A 245 6.85 -5.94 27.77
C GLU A 245 6.86 -5.45 26.30
N LYS A 246 6.25 -6.21 25.38
CA LYS A 246 6.10 -5.79 23.98
C LYS A 246 5.28 -4.51 23.88
N GLU A 247 4.16 -4.43 24.58
CA GLU A 247 3.28 -3.27 24.56
C GLU A 247 3.93 -2.02 25.17
N ILE A 248 4.67 -2.16 26.27
CA ILE A 248 5.39 -1.02 26.88
C ILE A 248 6.49 -0.49 25.95
N ARG A 249 7.24 -1.38 25.29
CA ARG A 249 8.28 -0.99 24.31
C ARG A 249 7.68 -0.24 23.11
N THR A 250 6.49 -0.64 22.64
CA THR A 250 5.87 -0.04 21.44
C THR A 250 5.08 1.23 21.74
N LYS A 251 4.32 1.28 22.85
CA LYS A 251 3.42 2.41 23.15
C LYS A 251 4.10 3.57 23.86
N LYS A 252 5.08 3.29 24.73
CA LYS A 252 5.61 4.31 25.66
C LYS A 252 7.05 4.70 25.39
N GLY A 253 7.84 3.86 24.71
CA GLY A 253 9.27 4.12 24.48
C GLY A 253 10.10 4.24 25.78
N ASP A 254 9.51 3.92 26.93
CA ASP A 254 10.12 4.09 28.23
C ASP A 254 11.17 3.01 28.48
N CYS A 255 12.44 3.34 28.23
CA CYS A 255 13.59 2.49 28.52
C CYS A 255 13.82 2.22 30.03
N SER A 256 13.06 2.90 30.90
CA SER A 256 13.18 2.82 32.36
C SER A 256 12.25 1.78 33.00
N TRP A 257 11.23 1.30 32.29
CA TRP A 257 10.33 0.28 32.80
C TRP A 257 10.97 -1.11 32.68
N LYS A 258 11.01 -1.85 33.79
CA LYS A 258 11.48 -3.25 33.81
C LYS A 258 10.52 -4.13 34.58
N CYS A 259 10.14 -5.27 34.00
CA CYS A 259 9.40 -6.32 34.69
C CYS A 259 10.33 -6.96 35.74
N LYS A 260 9.93 -6.92 37.02
CA LYS A 260 10.72 -7.46 38.15
C LYS A 260 10.33 -8.90 38.46
N ALA A 261 9.04 -9.21 38.42
CA ALA A 261 8.54 -10.55 38.65
C ALA A 261 7.13 -10.71 38.08
N VAL A 262 6.78 -11.94 37.72
CA VAL A 262 5.39 -12.32 37.40
C VAL A 262 5.08 -13.57 38.20
N THR A 263 4.03 -13.52 39.01
CA THR A 263 3.64 -14.61 39.92
C THR A 263 2.18 -14.96 39.68
N VAL A 264 1.88 -16.26 39.58
CA VAL A 264 0.50 -16.75 39.56
C VAL A 264 0.01 -16.85 41.01
N ASP A 265 -1.24 -16.47 41.28
CA ASP A 265 -1.82 -16.59 42.61
C ASP A 265 -2.10 -18.08 42.94
N PRO A 266 -1.54 -18.63 44.04
CA PRO A 266 -1.74 -20.04 44.38
C PRO A 266 -3.19 -20.38 44.71
N LYS A 267 -4.02 -19.38 45.09
CA LYS A 267 -5.45 -19.58 45.34
C LYS A 267 -6.29 -19.47 44.07
N ASN A 268 -5.78 -18.79 43.03
CA ASN A 268 -6.49 -18.54 41.78
C ASN A 268 -5.51 -18.58 40.61
N VAL A 269 -5.41 -19.72 39.94
CA VAL A 269 -4.49 -19.93 38.80
C VAL A 269 -4.76 -18.95 37.65
N SER A 270 -5.99 -18.48 37.51
CA SER A 270 -6.39 -17.47 36.53
C SER A 270 -5.92 -16.05 36.86
N ARG A 271 -5.41 -15.78 38.09
CA ARG A 271 -4.95 -14.45 38.49
C ARG A 271 -3.44 -14.37 38.48
N VAL A 272 -2.91 -13.49 37.65
CA VAL A 272 -1.47 -13.27 37.49
C VAL A 272 -1.11 -11.88 38.05
N LYS A 273 -0.13 -11.81 38.94
CA LYS A 273 0.42 -10.55 39.45
C LYS A 273 1.72 -10.23 38.74
N ILE A 274 1.82 -9.05 38.15
CA ILE A 274 3.05 -8.53 37.56
C ILE A 274 3.59 -7.39 38.42
N PHE A 275 4.86 -7.50 38.78
CA PHE A 275 5.61 -6.47 39.51
C PHE A 275 6.55 -5.78 38.54
N TRP A 276 6.60 -4.45 38.59
CA TRP A 276 7.54 -3.68 37.78
C TRP A 276 8.31 -2.67 38.62
N GLN A 277 9.42 -2.23 38.06
CA GLN A 277 10.19 -1.09 38.57
C GLN A 277 10.09 0.03 37.54
N GLY A 278 9.57 1.17 37.97
CA GLY A 278 9.42 2.36 37.15
C GLY A 278 9.15 3.55 38.06
N GLY A 279 10.18 4.37 38.29
CA GLY A 279 10.05 5.64 38.97
C GLY A 279 10.86 6.69 38.19
N PRO A 280 10.40 7.94 38.08
CA PRO A 280 11.25 9.01 37.60
C PRO A 280 12.45 9.11 38.53
N ARG A 281 13.67 9.06 37.99
CA ARG A 281 14.82 9.63 38.70
C ARG A 281 14.49 11.10 38.90
N ARG A 282 14.05 11.49 40.10
CA ARG A 282 14.11 12.89 40.51
C ARG A 282 15.58 13.22 40.61
N SER A 283 16.10 13.88 39.58
CA SER A 283 17.39 14.55 39.61
C SER A 283 17.33 15.55 40.76
N GLY A 284 18.14 15.33 41.80
CA GLY A 284 18.52 16.35 42.76
C GLY A 284 19.79 17.04 42.28
#